data_AF-A0A059ZVS2-F1
#
_entry.id   AF-A0A059ZVS2-F1
#
_cell.length_a   1.000
_cell.length_b   1.000
_cell.length_c   1.000
_cell.angle_alpha   90.00
_cell.angle_beta   90.00
_cell.angle_gamma   90.00
#
_symmetry.space_group_name_H-M   'P 1'
#
loop_
_entity.id
_entity.type
_entity.pdbx_description
1 polymer ?
#
loop_
_entity_poly.entity_id
_entity_poly.type
_entity_poly.pdbx_seq_one_letter_code
_entity_poly.pdbx_strand_id
1 'polypeptide(L)' 'MVVAQDNRKDYGEPRFVALGALNGRVMVVVYTQRGSGVVRIISFRKANSREVKVYESALHSR' A
#
# COMPACT_ATOMS: atom_id res chain seq x y z
N MET A 1 -8.98 -3.79 -1.98
CA MET A 1 -7.61 -3.24 -2.07
C MET A 1 -7.69 -1.73 -2.06
N VAL A 2 -6.87 -1.07 -1.24
CA VAL A 2 -6.78 0.40 -1.14
C VAL A 2 -5.38 0.80 -1.56
N VAL A 3 -5.24 1.80 -2.43
CA VAL A 3 -3.94 2.31 -2.88
C VAL A 3 -3.91 3.81 -2.71
N ALA A 4 -2.82 4.33 -2.17
CA ALA A 4 -2.57 5.76 -2.04
C ALA A 4 -1.11 6.07 -2.37
N GLN A 5 -0.84 7.26 -2.89
CA GLN A 5 0.52 7.74 -3.11
C GLN A 5 1.15 8.15 -1.76
N ASP A 6 2.41 7.75 -1.54
CA ASP A 6 3.17 8.12 -0.34
C ASP A 6 3.87 9.47 -0.55
N ASN A 7 3.17 10.55 -0.19
CA ASN A 7 3.68 11.91 -0.29
C ASN A 7 4.26 12.45 1.03
N ARG A 8 4.61 11.57 1.99
CA ARG A 8 5.12 12.00 3.31
C ARG A 8 6.50 12.64 3.24
N LYS A 9 7.29 12.29 2.23
CA LYS A 9 8.64 12.83 1.95
C LYS A 9 8.88 12.84 0.45
N ASP A 10 9.79 13.68 0.00
CA ASP A 10 10.37 13.53 -1.32
C ASP A 10 11.38 12.37 -1.29
N TYR A 11 11.04 11.29 -1.99
CA TYR A 11 11.86 10.09 -2.09
C TYR A 11 12.67 10.03 -3.40
N GLY A 12 12.59 11.06 -4.24
CA GLY A 12 13.19 11.09 -5.58
C GLY A 12 12.52 10.18 -6.62
N GLU A 13 11.50 9.41 -6.22
CA GLU A 13 10.68 8.58 -7.09
C GLU A 13 9.24 8.47 -6.53
N PRO A 14 8.21 8.33 -7.39
CA PRO A 14 6.84 8.09 -6.92
C PRO A 14 6.76 6.79 -6.13
N ARG A 15 6.20 6.87 -4.92
CA ARG A 15 5.94 5.70 -4.08
C ARG A 15 4.45 5.54 -3.85
N PHE A 16 4.02 4.30 -3.79
CA PHE A 16 2.64 3.92 -3.54
C PHE A 16 2.58 2.97 -2.36
N VAL A 17 1.58 3.17 -1.49
CA VAL A 17 1.22 2.24 -0.43
C VAL A 17 -0.07 1.56 -0.83
N ALA A 18 -0.03 0.23 -0.96
CA ALA A 18 -1.19 -0.61 -1.16
C ALA A 18 -1.50 -1.41 0.11
N LEU A 19 -2.77 -1.39 0.51
CA LEU A 19 -3.35 -2.23 1.55
C LEU A 19 -4.23 -3.29 0.89
N GLY A 20 -3.99 -4.55 1.21
CA GLY A 20 -4.73 -5.67 0.65
C GLY A 20 -4.83 -6.85 1.62
N ALA A 21 -5.93 -7.58 1.57
CA ALA A 21 -6.06 -8.83 2.30
C ALA A 21 -5.35 -9.97 1.53
N LEU A 22 -4.50 -10.72 2.22
CA LEU A 22 -3.86 -11.94 1.74
C LEU A 22 -3.96 -13.00 2.84
N ASN A 23 -4.57 -14.15 2.53
CA ASN A 23 -4.80 -15.26 3.47
C ASN A 23 -5.42 -14.80 4.80
N GLY A 24 -6.47 -13.96 4.72
CA GLY A 24 -7.19 -13.44 5.89
C GLY A 24 -6.44 -12.38 6.70
N ARG A 25 -5.29 -11.89 6.23
CA ARG A 25 -4.50 -10.84 6.91
C ARG A 25 -4.35 -9.62 6.01
N VAL A 26 -4.50 -8.43 6.59
CA VAL A 26 -4.20 -7.19 5.86
C VAL A 26 -2.69 -7.01 5.79
N MET A 27 -2.19 -6.85 4.57
CA MET A 27 -0.79 -6.64 4.23
C MET A 27 -0.62 -5.24 3.65
N VAL A 28 0.57 -4.69 3.85
CA VAL A 28 1.04 -3.44 3.26
C VAL A 28 2.11 -3.77 2.23
N VAL A 29 1.95 -3.22 1.03
CA VAL A 29 2.97 -3.20 0.00
C VAL A 29 3.34 -1.75 -0.27
N VAL A 30 4.61 -1.40 -0.07
CA VAL A 30 5.17 -0.15 -0.57
C VAL A 30 5.94 -0.45 -1.84
N TYR A 31 5.63 0.24 -2.92
CA TYR A 31 6.26 0.00 -4.22
C TYR A 31 6.42 1.28 -5.02
N THR A 32 7.27 1.21 -6.04
CA THR A 32 7.41 2.23 -7.07
C THR A 32 7.27 1.58 -8.45
N GLN A 33 6.76 2.33 -9.42
CA GLN A 33 6.68 1.92 -10.82
C GLN A 33 7.87 2.54 -11.57
N ARG A 34 8.62 1.73 -12.31
CA ARG A 34 9.78 2.16 -13.10
C ARG A 34 9.56 1.81 -14.57
N GLY A 35 9.63 2.81 -15.45
CA GLY A 35 9.41 2.61 -16.88
C GLY A 35 8.07 1.93 -17.20
N SER A 36 7.98 1.30 -18.36
CA SER A 36 6.80 0.53 -18.76
C SER A 36 6.84 -0.87 -18.12
N GLY A 37 5.95 -1.10 -17.16
CA GLY A 37 5.63 -2.44 -16.65
C GLY A 37 6.54 -2.99 -15.56
N VAL A 38 7.54 -2.26 -15.06
CA VAL A 38 8.37 -2.73 -13.94
C VAL A 38 7.84 -2.19 -12.62
N VAL A 39 7.54 -3.08 -11.68
CA VAL A 39 7.17 -2.74 -10.31
C VAL A 39 8.30 -3.16 -9.37
N ARG A 40 8.90 -2.19 -8.68
CA ARG A 40 9.87 -2.47 -7.62
C ARG A 40 9.17 -2.43 -6.27
N ILE A 41 9.16 -3.57 -5.57
CA ILE A 41 8.71 -3.63 -4.18
C ILE A 41 9.80 -3.04 -3.29
N ILE A 42 9.41 -2.08 -2.46
CA ILE A 42 10.26 -1.40 -1.48
C ILE A 42 10.07 -2.03 -0.09
N SER A 43 8.83 -2.39 0.26
CA SER A 43 8.51 -3.06 1.51
C SER A 43 7.28 -3.93 1.36
N PHE A 44 7.32 -5.13 1.93
CA PHE A 44 6.16 -5.99 2.10
C PHE A 44 6.09 -6.43 3.56
N ARG A 45 4.99 -6.10 4.24
CA ARG A 45 4.84 -6.40 5.66
C ARG A 45 3.38 -6.55 6.06
N LYS A 46 3.16 -7.10 7.25
CA LYS A 46 1.86 -7.08 7.91
C LYS A 46 1.43 -5.62 8.17
N ALA A 47 0.15 -5.33 7.95
CA ALA A 47 -0.44 -4.06 8.34
C ALA A 47 -0.50 -3.93 9.87
N ASN A 48 -0.25 -2.72 10.37
CA ASN A 48 -0.46 -2.42 11.78
C ASN A 48 -1.95 -2.15 12.06
N SER A 49 -2.34 -2.05 13.32
CA SER A 49 -3.75 -1.88 13.70
C SER A 49 -4.40 -0.60 13.15
N ARG A 50 -3.63 0.48 12.90
CA ARG A 50 -4.18 1.70 12.28
C ARG A 50 -4.45 1.48 10.79
N GLU A 51 -3.53 0.83 10.09
CA GLU A 51 -3.65 0.49 8.66
C GLU A 51 -4.77 -0.51 8.39
N VAL A 52 -4.97 -1.47 9.29
CA VAL A 52 -6.12 -2.40 9.25
C VAL A 52 -7.44 -1.62 9.30
N LYS A 53 -7.58 -0.69 10.26
CA LYS A 53 -8.78 0.16 10.36
C LYS A 53 -9.02 0.97 9.10
N VAL A 54 -7.98 1.58 8.52
CA VAL A 54 -8.10 2.33 7.25
C VAL A 54 -8.60 1.42 6.13
N TYR A 55 -8.05 0.21 6.02
CA TYR A 55 -8.48 -0.77 5.02
C TYR A 55 -9.95 -1.18 5.24
N GLU A 56 -10.35 -1.48 6.47
CA GLU A 56 -11.71 -1.85 6.82
C GLU A 56 -12.70 -0.71 6.57
N SER A 57 -12.40 0.51 7.01
CA SER A 57 -13.26 1.67 6.74
C SER A 57 -13.44 1.91 5.25
N ALA A 58 -12.38 1.78 4.45
CA ALA A 58 -12.46 1.92 3.00
C ALA A 58 -13.26 0.78 2.32
N LEU A 59 -13.41 -0.38 2.95
CA LEU A 59 -14.29 -1.46 2.48
C LEU A 59 -15.76 -1.22 2.82
N HIS A 60 -16.07 -0.57 3.95
CA HIS A 60 -17.45 -0.30 4.37
C HIS A 60 -18.08 0.90 3.64
N SER A 61 -17.27 1.79 3.07
CA SER A 61 -17.74 2.93 2.27
C SER A 61 -17.95 2.59 0.78
N ARG A 62 -18.11 1.31 0.43
CA ARG A 62 -18.31 0.82 -0.94
C ARG A 62 -19.60 0.03 -1.08
#